data_AF-O67553-F1
#
_entry.id   AF-O67553-F1
#
_cell.length_a   1.000
_cell.length_b   1.000
_cell.length_c   1.000
_cell.angle_alpha   90.00
_cell.angle_beta   90.00
_cell.angle_gamma   90.00
#
_symmetry.space_group_name_H-M   'P 1'
#
loop_
_entity.id
_entity.type
_entity.pdbx_description
1 polymer ?
#
loop_
_entity_poly.entity_id
_entity_poly.type
_entity_poly.pdbx_seq_one_letter_code
_entity_poly.pdbx_strand_id
1 'polypeptide(L)'
;MEFYPIHILLSKLEEEIAFQQKMATTYLVSPPKYSPEVIGTVSETLRRISADLKLVSLILGELEEVQERDIKEEALILSSESLSLISLLLPAIEKYAPFFLESMKVERKPILEKLEDVMAEIENAIEKLELSSSREIIRSLEELAQSLEISLKMGERILERES
;
A
#
# COMPACT_ATOMS: atom_id res chain seq x y z
N MET A 1 -11.83 27.98 -8.54
CA MET A 1 -11.04 26.77 -8.26
C MET A 1 -12.05 25.65 -8.20
N GLU A 2 -12.08 24.79 -9.22
CA GLU A 2 -12.97 23.63 -9.20
C GLU A 2 -12.43 22.66 -8.15
N PHE A 3 -13.27 22.30 -7.18
CA PHE A 3 -12.89 21.39 -6.12
C PHE A 3 -13.22 19.98 -6.58
N TYR A 4 -12.20 19.25 -7.01
CA TYR A 4 -12.37 17.87 -7.41
C TYR A 4 -12.46 16.96 -6.19
N PRO A 5 -13.37 15.97 -6.17
CA PRO A 5 -13.41 14.94 -5.13
C PRO A 5 -12.05 14.26 -4.91
N ILE A 6 -11.25 14.16 -5.98
CA ILE A 6 -9.89 13.63 -5.93
C ILE A 6 -8.98 14.39 -4.96
N HIS A 7 -9.16 15.69 -4.74
CA HIS A 7 -8.33 16.45 -3.80
C HIS A 7 -8.47 15.93 -2.36
N ILE A 8 -9.66 15.47 -1.97
CA ILE A 8 -9.86 14.84 -0.65
C ILE A 8 -9.06 13.54 -0.59
N LEU A 9 -9.06 12.75 -1.67
CA LEU A 9 -8.32 11.49 -1.75
C LEU A 9 -6.81 11.72 -1.71
N LEU A 10 -6.32 12.73 -2.44
CA LEU A 10 -4.90 13.10 -2.45
C LEU A 10 -4.43 13.58 -1.08
N SER A 11 -5.17 14.49 -0.43
CA SER A 11 -4.84 14.90 0.94
C SER A 11 -4.85 13.73 1.92
N LYS A 12 -5.78 12.78 1.75
CA LYS A 12 -5.79 11.56 2.56
C LYS A 12 -4.54 10.71 2.29
N LEU A 13 -4.11 10.59 1.03
CA LEU A 13 -2.91 9.83 0.67
C LEU A 13 -1.63 10.47 1.23
N GLU A 14 -1.53 11.80 1.24
CA GLU A 14 -0.40 12.51 1.88
C GLU A 14 -0.30 12.22 3.39
N GLU A 15 -1.43 12.14 4.09
CA GLU A 15 -1.44 11.74 5.52
C GLU A 15 -0.92 10.31 5.72
N GLU A 16 -1.28 9.40 4.82
CA GLU A 16 -0.82 8.01 4.87
C GLU A 16 0.68 7.91 4.53
N ILE A 17 1.17 8.66 3.54
CA ILE A 17 2.60 8.78 3.23
C ILE A 17 3.39 9.27 4.45
N ALA A 18 2.92 10.32 5.13
CA ALA A 18 3.58 10.82 6.34
C ALA A 18 3.63 9.76 7.46
N PHE A 19 2.58 8.97 7.62
CA PHE A 19 2.58 7.84 8.54
C PHE A 19 3.56 6.74 8.12
N GLN A 20 3.56 6.35 6.84
CA GLN A 20 4.43 5.33 6.29
C GLN A 20 5.91 5.71 6.46
N GLN A 21 6.30 6.96 6.21
CA GLN A 21 7.65 7.48 6.44
C GLN A 21 8.09 7.33 7.91
N LYS A 22 7.18 7.63 8.86
CA LYS A 22 7.41 7.46 10.29
C LYS A 22 7.59 5.99 10.68
N MET A 23 6.76 5.10 10.12
CA MET A 23 6.85 3.66 10.37
C MET A 23 8.11 3.05 9.76
N ALA A 24 8.48 3.45 8.54
CA ALA A 24 9.69 2.99 7.88
C ALA A 24 10.92 3.33 8.73
N THR A 25 11.00 4.56 9.23
CA THR A 25 12.06 4.97 10.16
C THR A 25 12.08 4.10 11.42
N THR A 26 10.90 3.84 12.01
CA THR A 26 10.77 3.04 13.23
C THR A 26 11.28 1.61 13.04
N TYR A 27 10.84 0.95 11.97
CA TYR A 27 11.19 -0.44 11.70
C TYR A 27 12.65 -0.62 11.24
N LEU A 28 13.22 0.36 10.53
CA LEU A 28 14.61 0.32 10.06
C LEU A 28 15.64 0.56 11.17
N VAL A 29 15.30 1.38 12.17
CA VAL A 29 16.23 1.75 13.26
C VAL A 29 16.12 0.81 14.46
N SER A 30 14.94 0.26 14.71
CA SER A 30 14.72 -0.59 15.88
C SER A 30 15.11 -2.04 15.58
N PRO A 31 15.70 -2.78 16.53
CA PRO A 31 15.90 -4.21 16.37
C PRO A 31 14.54 -4.93 16.44
N PRO A 32 14.32 -6.00 15.65
CA PRO A 32 13.10 -6.78 15.74
C PRO A 32 13.00 -7.41 17.13
N LYS A 33 11.88 -7.16 17.82
CA LYS A 33 11.57 -7.75 19.12
C LYS A 33 10.15 -8.30 19.11
N TYR A 34 10.02 -9.61 19.27
CA TYR A 34 8.72 -10.22 19.42
C TYR A 34 8.10 -9.86 20.77
N SER A 35 6.99 -9.14 20.75
CA SER A 35 6.19 -8.81 21.94
C SER A 35 4.75 -8.47 21.54
N PRO A 36 3.76 -8.63 22.42
CA PRO A 36 2.37 -8.29 22.11
C PRO A 36 2.17 -6.86 21.60
N GLU A 37 2.90 -5.89 22.16
CA GLU A 37 2.85 -4.47 21.77
C GLU A 37 3.37 -4.25 20.33
N VAL A 38 4.48 -4.93 19.99
CA VAL A 38 5.05 -4.91 18.64
C VAL A 38 4.10 -5.56 17.65
N ILE A 39 3.52 -6.71 18.00
CA ILE A 39 2.57 -7.42 17.14
C ILE A 39 1.34 -6.54 16.88
N GLY A 40 0.81 -5.86 17.91
CA GLY A 40 -0.29 -4.91 17.74
C GLY A 40 0.06 -3.76 16.78
N THR A 41 1.29 -3.24 16.87
CA THR A 41 1.79 -2.17 15.98
C THR A 41 1.95 -2.66 14.54
N VAL A 42 2.46 -3.89 14.36
CA VAL A 42 2.59 -4.53 13.06
C VAL A 42 1.22 -4.76 12.43
N SER A 43 0.27 -5.34 13.16
CA SER A 43 -1.10 -5.57 12.67
C SER A 43 -1.77 -4.27 12.25
N GLU A 44 -1.58 -3.19 13.03
CA GLU A 44 -2.11 -1.88 12.69
C GLU A 44 -1.46 -1.29 11.43
N THR A 45 -0.14 -1.42 11.30
CA THR A 45 0.57 -0.97 10.10
C THR A 45 0.07 -1.71 8.87
N LEU A 46 -0.09 -3.03 8.94
CA LEU A 46 -0.61 -3.83 7.83
C LEU A 46 -2.06 -3.49 7.48
N ARG A 47 -2.90 -3.18 8.47
CA ARG A 47 -4.28 -2.70 8.23
C ARG A 47 -4.29 -1.39 7.44
N ARG A 48 -3.43 -0.45 7.83
CA ARG A 48 -3.27 0.81 7.11
C ARG A 48 -2.72 0.61 5.71
N ILE A 49 -1.69 -0.22 5.52
CA ILE A 49 -1.19 -0.56 4.18
C ILE A 49 -2.30 -1.12 3.29
N SER A 50 -3.16 -2.00 3.80
CA SER A 50 -4.29 -2.51 3.02
C SER A 50 -5.29 -1.41 2.64
N ALA A 51 -5.59 -0.49 3.56
CA ALA A 51 -6.42 0.68 3.28
C ALA A 51 -5.77 1.63 2.26
N ASP A 52 -4.46 1.83 2.33
CA ASP A 52 -3.68 2.67 1.44
C ASP A 52 -3.70 2.15 0.01
N LEU A 53 -3.55 0.83 -0.17
CA LEU A 53 -3.68 0.18 -1.48
C LEU A 53 -5.07 0.41 -2.10
N LYS A 54 -6.13 0.36 -1.28
CA LYS A 54 -7.50 0.67 -1.73
C LYS A 54 -7.66 2.14 -2.06
N LEU A 55 -7.03 3.03 -1.29
CA LEU A 55 -7.04 4.47 -1.55
C LEU A 55 -6.35 4.80 -2.87
N VAL A 56 -5.17 4.22 -3.13
CA VAL A 56 -4.48 4.36 -4.42
C VAL A 56 -5.35 3.83 -5.56
N SER A 57 -5.95 2.65 -5.38
CA SER A 57 -6.88 2.09 -6.38
C SER A 57 -8.03 3.04 -6.70
N LEU A 58 -8.65 3.64 -5.68
CA LEU A 58 -9.71 4.62 -5.84
C LEU A 58 -9.21 5.87 -6.58
N ILE A 59 -8.07 6.43 -6.19
CA ILE A 59 -7.46 7.60 -6.85
C ILE A 59 -7.26 7.33 -8.34
N LEU A 60 -6.68 6.18 -8.69
CA LEU A 60 -6.43 5.80 -10.09
C LEU A 60 -7.73 5.62 -10.88
N GLY A 61 -8.81 5.15 -10.25
CA GLY A 61 -10.14 5.08 -10.86
C GLY A 61 -10.72 6.46 -11.21
N GLU A 62 -10.49 7.45 -10.36
CA GLU A 62 -10.96 8.83 -10.59
C GLU A 62 -10.17 9.56 -11.69
N LEU A 63 -8.93 9.12 -12.01
CA LEU A 63 -8.10 9.78 -13.03
C LEU A 63 -8.67 9.74 -14.44
N GLU A 64 -9.59 8.82 -14.72
CA GLU A 64 -10.28 8.78 -16.02
C GLU A 64 -11.15 10.03 -16.24
N GLU A 65 -11.67 10.64 -15.17
CA GLU A 65 -12.57 11.79 -15.22
C GLU A 65 -11.86 13.15 -15.10
N VAL A 66 -10.63 13.16 -14.58
CA VAL A 66 -9.85 14.40 -14.37
C VAL A 66 -9.31 14.94 -15.69
N GLN A 67 -9.54 16.22 -15.99
CA GLN A 67 -9.02 16.85 -17.22
C GLN A 67 -7.70 17.58 -16.96
N GLU A 68 -7.48 18.07 -15.75
CA GLU A 68 -6.27 18.78 -15.37
C GLU A 68 -5.06 17.86 -15.36
N ARG A 69 -4.08 18.22 -16.20
CA ARG A 69 -2.80 17.53 -16.27
C ARG A 69 -2.04 17.56 -14.95
N ASP A 70 -2.03 18.70 -14.26
CA ASP A 70 -1.28 18.88 -13.02
C ASP A 70 -1.84 17.98 -11.90
N ILE A 71 -3.16 17.84 -11.80
CA ILE A 71 -3.83 16.96 -10.83
C ILE A 71 -3.53 15.48 -11.15
N LYS A 72 -3.54 15.11 -12.44
CA LYS A 72 -3.18 13.76 -12.86
C LYS A 72 -1.74 13.41 -12.51
N GLU A 73 -0.81 14.32 -12.77
CA GLU A 73 0.60 14.14 -12.47
C GLU A 73 0.83 14.01 -10.95
N GLU A 74 0.25 14.90 -10.15
CA GLU A 74 0.30 14.86 -8.69
C GLU A 74 -0.24 13.53 -8.14
N ALA A 75 -1.40 13.08 -8.63
CA ALA A 75 -2.02 11.84 -8.20
C ALA A 75 -1.16 10.60 -8.51
N LEU A 76 -0.54 10.55 -9.68
CA LEU A 76 0.35 9.46 -10.06
C LEU A 76 1.63 9.47 -9.22
N ILE A 77 2.22 10.65 -8.97
CA ILE A 77 3.41 10.81 -8.13
C ILE A 77 3.13 10.34 -6.69
N LEU A 78 2.06 10.83 -6.07
CA LEU A 78 1.71 10.44 -4.70
C LEU A 78 1.38 8.95 -4.61
N SER A 79 0.71 8.39 -5.62
CA SER A 79 0.45 6.95 -5.71
C SER A 79 1.76 6.15 -5.77
N SER A 80 2.70 6.54 -6.64
CA SER A 80 4.01 5.91 -6.76
C SER A 80 4.82 6.00 -5.46
N GLU A 81 4.83 7.16 -4.78
CA GLU A 81 5.52 7.35 -3.50
C GLU A 81 4.94 6.44 -2.41
N SER A 82 3.62 6.39 -2.27
CA SER A 82 2.95 5.53 -1.29
C SER A 82 3.28 4.05 -1.52
N LEU A 83 3.20 3.57 -2.77
CA LEU A 83 3.55 2.18 -3.08
C LEU A 83 5.03 1.87 -2.86
N SER A 84 5.93 2.81 -3.14
CA SER A 84 7.36 2.69 -2.85
C SER A 84 7.63 2.52 -1.35
N LEU A 85 6.94 3.31 -0.52
CA LEU A 85 7.03 3.18 0.94
C LEU A 85 6.44 1.86 1.44
N ILE A 86 5.35 1.37 0.85
CA ILE A 86 4.80 0.05 1.16
C ILE A 86 5.81 -1.05 0.82
N SER A 87 6.47 -0.96 -0.35
CA SER A 87 7.51 -1.92 -0.76
C SER A 87 8.69 -1.96 0.22
N LEU A 88 9.04 -0.82 0.82
CA LEU A 88 10.05 -0.74 1.88
C LEU A 88 9.54 -1.30 3.23
N LEU A 89 8.27 -1.06 3.55
CA LEU A 89 7.66 -1.45 4.83
C LEU A 89 7.42 -2.95 4.94
N LEU A 90 6.94 -3.60 3.88
CA LEU A 90 6.57 -5.02 3.94
C LEU A 90 7.73 -5.93 4.40
N PRO A 91 8.96 -5.85 3.85
CA PRO A 91 10.09 -6.65 4.33
C PRO A 91 10.54 -6.24 5.73
N ALA A 92 10.37 -4.97 6.08
CA ALA A 92 10.70 -4.48 7.42
C ALA A 92 9.75 -5.11 8.45
N ILE A 93 8.44 -5.09 8.18
CA ILE A 93 7.39 -5.70 9.00
C ILE A 93 7.59 -7.21 9.15
N GLU A 94 7.94 -7.90 8.06
CA GLU A 94 8.17 -9.35 8.07
C GLU A 94 9.23 -9.76 9.11
N LYS A 95 10.27 -8.94 9.33
CA LYS A 95 11.27 -9.20 10.37
C LYS A 95 10.73 -9.16 11.80
N TYR A 96 9.65 -8.41 12.04
CA TYR A 96 9.03 -8.28 13.36
C TYR A 96 7.95 -9.34 13.59
N ALA A 97 7.25 -9.76 12.53
CA ALA A 97 6.19 -10.77 12.60
C ALA A 97 6.07 -11.55 11.28
N PRO A 98 6.95 -12.57 11.06
CA PRO A 98 7.03 -13.29 9.78
C PRO A 98 5.73 -13.97 9.37
N PHE A 99 4.98 -14.49 10.35
CA PHE A 99 3.75 -15.26 10.14
C PHE A 99 2.63 -14.48 9.43
N PHE A 100 2.72 -13.15 9.33
CA PHE A 100 1.79 -12.35 8.52
C PHE A 100 2.13 -12.30 7.03
N LEU A 101 3.38 -12.52 6.60
CA LEU A 101 3.79 -12.23 5.22
C LEU A 101 4.51 -13.39 4.51
N GLU A 102 5.18 -14.28 5.27
CA GLU A 102 6.16 -15.27 4.75
C GLU A 102 5.63 -16.18 3.63
N SER A 103 4.32 -16.45 3.59
CA SER A 103 3.69 -17.33 2.58
C SER A 103 2.74 -16.62 1.63
N MET A 104 2.66 -15.29 1.70
CA MET A 104 1.65 -14.54 0.98
C MET A 104 2.00 -14.41 -0.50
N LYS A 105 1.03 -14.76 -1.35
CA LYS A 105 1.15 -14.66 -2.81
C LYS A 105 -0.13 -14.09 -3.41
N VAL A 106 0.03 -13.25 -4.42
CA VAL A 106 -1.06 -12.72 -5.26
C VAL A 106 -0.82 -13.19 -6.68
N GLU A 107 -1.82 -13.77 -7.32
CA GLU A 107 -1.69 -14.37 -8.67
C GLU A 107 -0.45 -15.28 -8.83
N ARG A 108 -0.09 -16.02 -7.75
CA ARG A 108 1.08 -16.91 -7.65
C ARG A 108 2.44 -16.22 -7.54
N LYS A 109 2.50 -14.89 -7.56
CA LYS A 109 3.71 -14.10 -7.31
C LYS A 109 3.84 -13.75 -5.82
N PRO A 110 5.06 -13.62 -5.26
CA PRO A 110 5.27 -12.96 -3.98
C PRO A 110 4.65 -11.56 -3.98
N ILE A 111 4.17 -11.09 -2.82
CA ILE A 111 3.51 -9.78 -2.72
C ILE A 111 4.39 -8.64 -3.22
N LEU A 112 5.69 -8.67 -2.90
CA LEU A 112 6.64 -7.63 -3.30
C LEU A 112 6.79 -7.56 -4.82
N GLU A 113 6.92 -8.71 -5.48
CA GLU A 113 7.03 -8.77 -6.94
C GLU A 113 5.76 -8.20 -7.60
N LYS A 114 4.58 -8.54 -7.08
CA LYS A 114 3.32 -8.01 -7.62
C LYS A 114 3.17 -6.50 -7.37
N LEU A 115 3.66 -6.00 -6.24
CA LEU A 115 3.67 -4.56 -5.94
C LEU A 115 4.64 -3.81 -6.87
N GLU A 116 5.81 -4.37 -7.12
CA GLU A 116 6.81 -3.83 -8.04
C GLU A 116 6.30 -3.76 -9.49
N ASP A 117 5.56 -4.77 -9.95
CA ASP A 117 4.89 -4.74 -11.26
C ASP A 117 3.94 -3.54 -11.35
N VAL A 118 3.10 -3.34 -10.33
CA VAL A 118 2.14 -2.22 -10.28
C VAL A 118 2.86 -0.87 -10.25
N MET A 119 3.92 -0.74 -9.45
CA MET A 119 4.73 0.48 -9.39
C MET A 119 5.33 0.81 -10.76
N ALA A 120 5.89 -0.18 -11.47
CA ALA A 120 6.44 0.01 -12.80
C ALA A 120 5.37 0.50 -13.80
N GLU A 121 4.14 0.00 -13.72
CA GLU A 121 3.03 0.50 -14.55
C GLU A 121 2.67 1.95 -14.24
N ILE A 122 2.65 2.34 -12.97
CA ILE A 122 2.38 3.73 -12.55
C ILE A 122 3.51 4.66 -12.96
N GLU A 123 4.77 4.25 -12.82
CA GLU A 123 5.94 5.02 -13.28
C GLU A 123 5.89 5.25 -14.80
N ASN A 124 5.56 4.23 -15.57
CA ASN A 124 5.32 4.37 -17.01
C ASN A 124 4.18 5.33 -17.32
N ALA A 125 3.14 5.37 -16.47
CA ALA A 125 2.02 6.30 -16.62
C ALA A 125 2.41 7.74 -16.25
N ILE A 126 3.34 7.95 -15.31
CA ILE A 126 3.90 9.28 -15.00
C ILE A 126 4.63 9.83 -16.23
N GLU A 127 5.48 9.02 -16.88
CA GLU A 127 6.23 9.46 -18.06
C GLU A 127 5.32 9.85 -19.24
N LYS A 128 4.20 9.14 -19.41
CA LYS A 128 3.26 9.34 -20.53
C LYS A 128 2.10 10.27 -20.19
N LEU A 129 1.85 10.51 -18.90
CA LEU A 129 0.63 11.10 -18.35
C LEU A 129 -0.66 10.44 -18.87
N GLU A 130 -0.58 9.13 -19.09
CA GLU A 130 -1.68 8.31 -19.59
C GLU A 130 -1.65 6.95 -18.89
N LEU A 131 -2.76 6.57 -18.27
CA LEU A 131 -2.91 5.31 -17.54
C LEU A 131 -3.64 4.27 -18.41
N SER A 132 -2.99 3.76 -19.45
CA SER A 132 -3.63 2.86 -20.43
C SER A 132 -4.08 1.51 -19.82
N SER A 133 -3.49 1.07 -18.70
CA SER A 133 -3.82 -0.17 -17.97
C SER A 133 -4.56 0.06 -16.64
N SER A 134 -5.26 1.20 -16.48
CA SER A 134 -5.94 1.61 -15.24
C SER A 134 -6.66 0.47 -14.53
N ARG A 135 -7.52 -0.27 -15.25
CA ARG A 135 -8.31 -1.38 -14.69
C ARG A 135 -7.49 -2.55 -14.18
N GLU A 136 -6.38 -2.88 -14.83
CA GLU A 136 -5.51 -3.98 -14.41
C GLU A 136 -4.71 -3.62 -13.16
N ILE A 137 -4.24 -2.37 -13.10
CA ILE A 137 -3.58 -1.79 -11.92
C ILE A 137 -4.55 -1.76 -10.73
N ILE A 138 -5.74 -1.21 -10.92
CA ILE A 138 -6.80 -1.12 -9.90
C ILE A 138 -7.12 -2.51 -9.35
N ARG A 139 -7.36 -3.49 -10.23
CA ARG A 139 -7.61 -4.88 -9.83
C ARG A 139 -6.44 -5.46 -9.04
N SER A 140 -5.21 -5.23 -9.48
CA SER A 140 -4.00 -5.71 -8.80
C SER A 140 -3.86 -5.13 -7.39
N LEU A 141 -4.12 -3.83 -7.23
CA LEU A 141 -4.12 -3.15 -5.93
C LEU A 141 -5.20 -3.69 -4.99
N GLU A 142 -6.40 -3.95 -5.51
CA GLU A 142 -7.49 -4.55 -4.73
C GLU A 142 -7.16 -5.98 -4.27
N GLU A 143 -6.57 -6.80 -5.14
CA GLU A 143 -6.12 -8.16 -4.82
C GLU A 143 -4.98 -8.17 -3.78
N LEU A 144 -4.04 -7.23 -3.88
CA LEU A 144 -3.00 -7.01 -2.87
C LEU A 144 -3.62 -6.64 -1.51
N ALA A 145 -4.54 -5.68 -1.49
CA ALA A 145 -5.21 -5.23 -0.29
C ALA A 145 -6.01 -6.37 0.38
N GLN A 146 -6.76 -7.13 -0.41
CA GLN A 146 -7.54 -8.27 0.08
C GLN A 146 -6.64 -9.38 0.65
N SER A 147 -5.52 -9.66 -0.01
CA SER A 147 -4.57 -10.68 0.44
C SER A 147 -3.95 -10.32 1.79
N LEU A 148 -3.61 -9.04 1.99
CA LEU A 148 -3.16 -8.52 3.28
C LEU A 148 -4.22 -8.64 4.37
N GLU A 149 -5.49 -8.33 4.07
CA GLU A 149 -6.59 -8.48 5.03
C GLU A 149 -6.83 -9.93 5.44
N ILE A 150 -6.73 -10.87 4.50
CA ILE A 150 -6.84 -12.30 4.78
C ILE A 150 -5.70 -12.74 5.69
N SER A 151 -4.47 -12.32 5.37
CA SER A 151 -3.30 -12.70 6.16
C SER A 151 -3.35 -12.15 7.58
N LEU A 152 -3.80 -10.89 7.74
CA LEU A 152 -4.04 -10.29 9.05
C LEU A 152 -5.03 -11.10 9.88
N LYS A 153 -6.19 -11.43 9.32
CA LYS A 153 -7.20 -12.25 10.01
C LYS A 153 -6.67 -13.64 10.39
N MET A 154 -5.80 -14.22 9.56
CA MET A 154 -5.18 -15.51 9.87
C MET A 154 -4.16 -15.38 11.00
N GLY A 155 -3.30 -14.37 10.96
CA GLY A 155 -2.31 -14.11 12.01
C GLY A 155 -2.96 -13.76 13.35
N GLU A 156 -4.02 -12.95 13.36
CA GLU A 156 -4.80 -12.63 14.58
C GLU A 156 -5.38 -13.90 15.22
N ARG A 157 -5.92 -14.83 14.42
CA ARG A 157 -6.43 -16.11 14.92
C ARG A 157 -5.34 -17.04 15.47
N ILE A 158 -4.11 -16.95 14.98
CA ILE A 158 -2.99 -17.72 15.52
C ILE A 158 -2.65 -17.17 16.92
N LEU A 159 -2.57 -15.85 17.06
CA LEU A 159 -2.26 -15.18 18.33
C LEU A 159 -3.33 -15.43 19.39
N GLU A 160 -4.61 -15.44 19.00
CA GLU A 160 -5.73 -15.80 19.90
C GLU A 160 -5.66 -17.24 20.42
N ARG A 161 -5.01 -18.16 19.70
CA ARG A 161 -4.86 -19.56 20.11
C ARG A 161 -3.64 -19.80 21.00
N GLU A 162 -2.65 -18.93 20.92
CA GLU A 162 -1.41 -19.01 21.71
C GLU A 162 -1.48 -18.24 23.03
N SER A 163 -2.48 -17.38 23.21
CA SER A 163 -2.74 -16.61 24.44
C SER A 163 -3.61 -17.38 25.43
#